data_AF-A0A931MMM5-F1
#
_entry.id   AF-A0A931MMM5-F1
#
_cell.length_a   1.000
_cell.length_b   1.000
_cell.length_c   1.000
_cell.angle_alpha   90.00
_cell.angle_beta   90.00
_cell.angle_gamma   90.00
#
_symmetry.space_group_name_H-M   'P 1'
#
loop_
_entity.id
_entity.type
_entity.pdbx_description
1 polymer ?
#
loop_
_entity_poly.entity_id
_entity_poly.type
_entity_poly.pdbx_seq_one_letter_code
_entity_poly.pdbx_strand_id
1 'polypeptide(L)'
;MRGDHAMEGLEERLEAIESQMRYLMDRQEIEDVIHGLARATDRFDVEMMTDCFTEDGFDDHGTWAQTPAHEFAQWANRTHSGGSVLSLHNICTHGCEIDGDVAHAESYVMGAMLDKGGETCRILNGRYLDRLERREGRWAIALRRCTVDVVFKADASIMASDAFRAFGMIKSSRDKLDPGYARPLTMDTPVERW
;
A
#
# COMPACT_ATOMS: atom_id res chain seq x y z
N MET A 1 -21.09 -17.82 46.05
CA MET A 1 -22.35 -17.31 45.46
C MET A 1 -22.32 -15.84 45.05
N ARG A 2 -22.14 -14.82 45.92
CA ARG A 2 -21.98 -13.42 45.42
C ARG A 2 -20.62 -13.12 44.76
N GLY A 3 -19.56 -13.85 45.14
CA GLY A 3 -18.23 -13.70 44.56
C GLY A 3 -18.08 -14.38 43.19
N ASP A 4 -18.71 -15.54 42.98
CA ASP A 4 -18.59 -16.31 41.73
C ASP A 4 -19.23 -15.56 40.56
N HIS A 5 -20.44 -15.01 40.73
CA HIS A 5 -21.08 -14.22 39.67
C HIS A 5 -20.36 -12.90 39.35
N ALA A 6 -19.62 -12.32 40.30
CA ALA A 6 -18.82 -11.13 40.06
C ALA A 6 -17.53 -11.46 39.30
N MET A 7 -16.97 -12.66 39.51
CA MET A 7 -15.81 -13.16 38.78
C MET A 7 -16.18 -13.58 37.36
N GLU A 8 -17.31 -14.28 37.19
CA GLU A 8 -17.90 -14.67 35.90
C GLU A 8 -18.14 -13.43 35.01
N GLY A 9 -18.71 -12.36 35.57
CA GLY A 9 -18.87 -11.09 34.83
C GLY A 9 -17.57 -10.32 34.55
N LEU A 10 -16.46 -10.63 35.23
CA LEU A 10 -15.14 -10.06 34.91
C LEU A 10 -14.46 -10.85 33.78
N GLU A 11 -14.57 -12.17 33.79
CA GLU A 11 -14.05 -13.06 32.74
C GLU A 11 -14.71 -12.77 31.40
N GLU A 12 -16.05 -12.70 31.34
CA GLU A 12 -16.79 -12.34 30.13
C GLU A 12 -16.37 -10.97 29.57
N ARG A 13 -16.14 -9.99 30.45
CA ARG A 13 -15.69 -8.65 30.05
C ARG A 13 -14.28 -8.66 29.51
N LEU A 14 -13.38 -9.46 30.10
CA LEU A 14 -12.02 -9.59 29.63
C LEU A 14 -11.97 -10.26 28.25
N GLU A 15 -12.69 -11.36 28.06
CA GLU A 15 -12.80 -12.04 26.76
C GLU A 15 -13.34 -11.11 25.67
N ALA A 16 -14.36 -10.31 25.98
CA ALA A 16 -14.89 -9.30 25.06
C ALA A 16 -13.84 -8.25 24.68
N ILE A 17 -13.06 -7.75 25.66
CA ILE A 17 -11.98 -6.78 25.42
C ILE A 17 -10.88 -7.40 24.56
N GLU A 18 -10.44 -8.62 24.87
CA GLU A 18 -9.40 -9.32 24.11
C GLU A 18 -9.82 -9.54 22.66
N SER A 19 -11.07 -9.96 22.44
CA SER A 19 -11.65 -10.13 21.10
C SER A 19 -11.70 -8.81 20.32
N GLN A 20 -12.21 -7.73 20.95
CA GLN A 20 -12.27 -6.41 20.32
C GLN A 20 -10.87 -5.84 20.04
N MET A 21 -9.93 -6.01 20.96
CA MET A 21 -8.55 -5.56 20.80
C MET A 21 -7.87 -6.31 19.66
N ARG A 22 -8.02 -7.63 19.60
CA ARG A 22 -7.51 -8.46 18.49
C ARG A 22 -8.08 -8.01 17.16
N TYR A 23 -9.38 -7.76 17.08
CA TYR A 23 -10.01 -7.26 15.86
C TYR A 23 -9.44 -5.91 15.42
N LEU A 24 -9.24 -4.96 16.35
CA LEU A 24 -8.65 -3.67 16.03
C LEU A 24 -7.18 -3.77 15.59
N MET A 25 -6.39 -4.64 16.23
CA MET A 25 -5.01 -4.91 15.85
C MET A 25 -4.94 -5.54 14.45
N ASP A 26 -5.76 -6.57 14.19
CA ASP A 26 -5.82 -7.24 12.89
C ASP A 26 -6.21 -6.27 11.77
N ARG A 27 -7.18 -5.38 12.03
CA ARG A 27 -7.55 -4.32 11.08
C ARG A 27 -6.38 -3.40 10.77
N GLN A 28 -5.63 -2.97 11.78
CA GLN A 28 -4.48 -2.08 11.58
C GLN A 28 -3.38 -2.79 10.80
N GLU A 29 -3.08 -4.06 11.12
CA GLU A 29 -2.07 -4.84 10.41
C GLU A 29 -2.43 -5.03 8.93
N ILE A 30 -3.70 -5.31 8.63
CA ILE A 30 -4.19 -5.41 7.24
C ILE A 30 -4.04 -4.08 6.50
N GLU A 31 -4.40 -2.97 7.16
CA GLU A 31 -4.26 -1.63 6.60
C GLU A 31 -2.78 -1.29 6.35
N ASP A 32 -1.89 -1.66 7.27
CA ASP A 32 -0.44 -1.49 7.14
C ASP A 32 0.13 -2.30 5.97
N VAL A 33 -0.37 -3.52 5.72
CA VAL A 33 0.01 -4.32 4.54
C VAL A 33 -0.40 -3.62 3.25
N ILE A 34 -1.63 -3.11 3.17
CA ILE A 34 -2.16 -2.46 1.95
C ILE A 34 -1.42 -1.16 1.66
N HIS A 35 -1.26 -0.31 2.66
CA HIS A 35 -0.48 0.93 2.55
C HIS A 35 1.00 0.65 2.30
N GLY A 36 1.54 -0.39 2.93
CA GLY A 36 2.90 -0.84 2.77
C GLY A 36 3.21 -1.20 1.32
N LEU A 37 2.31 -1.94 0.66
CA LEU A 37 2.48 -2.32 -0.73
C LEU A 37 2.44 -1.11 -1.68
N ALA A 38 1.53 -0.17 -1.46
CA ALA A 38 1.48 1.08 -2.23
C ALA A 38 2.78 1.88 -2.05
N ARG A 39 3.22 2.04 -0.79
CA ARG A 39 4.46 2.71 -0.40
C ARG A 39 5.68 2.08 -1.06
N ALA A 40 5.75 0.75 -1.08
CA ALA A 40 6.84 -0.02 -1.66
C ALA A 40 6.86 0.11 -3.19
N THR A 41 5.68 0.11 -3.83
CA THR A 41 5.50 0.32 -5.28
C THR A 41 6.05 1.63 -5.75
N ASP A 42 5.78 2.72 -5.04
CA ASP A 42 6.29 4.03 -5.44
C ASP A 42 7.80 4.18 -5.23
N ARG A 43 8.41 3.31 -4.42
CA ARG A 43 9.85 3.34 -4.08
C ARG A 43 10.68 2.22 -4.70
N PHE A 44 10.04 1.37 -5.51
CA PHE A 44 10.66 0.15 -6.06
C PHE A 44 11.30 -0.75 -5.00
N ASP A 45 10.70 -0.79 -3.81
CA ASP A 45 11.21 -1.55 -2.68
C ASP A 45 10.78 -3.02 -2.77
N VAL A 46 11.60 -3.83 -3.44
CA VAL A 46 11.29 -5.24 -3.73
C VAL A 46 11.06 -6.05 -2.46
N GLU A 47 11.89 -5.86 -1.43
CA GLU A 47 11.77 -6.58 -0.16
C GLU A 47 10.43 -6.26 0.52
N MET A 48 10.11 -4.97 0.65
CA MET A 48 8.86 -4.54 1.28
C MET A 48 7.62 -5.00 0.48
N MET A 49 7.69 -5.01 -0.86
CA MET A 49 6.61 -5.58 -1.68
C MET A 49 6.41 -7.06 -1.39
N THR A 50 7.50 -7.83 -1.37
CA THR A 50 7.45 -9.28 -1.15
C THR A 50 6.88 -9.60 0.23
N ASP A 51 7.23 -8.82 1.26
CA ASP A 51 6.70 -8.99 2.62
C ASP A 51 5.20 -8.74 2.73
N CYS A 52 4.59 -8.00 1.80
CA CYS A 52 3.15 -7.75 1.78
C CYS A 52 2.32 -8.95 1.29
N PHE A 53 2.95 -9.99 0.72
CA PHE A 53 2.27 -11.17 0.18
C PHE A 53 2.57 -12.44 0.98
N THR A 54 1.66 -13.41 0.92
CA THR A 54 2.00 -14.80 1.28
C THR A 54 2.93 -15.39 0.20
N GLU A 55 3.72 -16.40 0.56
CA GLU A 55 4.68 -17.04 -0.36
C GLU A 55 4.01 -17.60 -1.62
N ASP A 56 2.80 -18.15 -1.45
CA ASP A 56 1.91 -18.69 -2.48
C ASP A 56 0.88 -17.66 -3.00
N GLY A 57 1.07 -16.38 -2.67
CA GLY A 57 0.13 -15.32 -3.03
C GLY A 57 0.12 -15.00 -4.52
N PHE A 58 -0.96 -14.37 -4.97
CA PHE A 58 -1.11 -13.94 -6.36
C PHE A 58 -1.59 -12.51 -6.48
N ASP A 59 -1.18 -11.88 -7.58
CA ASP A 59 -1.64 -10.56 -7.98
C ASP A 59 -2.21 -10.58 -9.41
N ASP A 60 -3.33 -9.89 -9.61
CA ASP A 60 -4.04 -9.75 -10.88
C ASP A 60 -4.18 -8.26 -11.24
N HIS A 61 -3.13 -7.73 -11.90
CA HIS A 61 -3.09 -6.42 -12.57
C HIS A 61 -3.26 -6.55 -14.10
N GLY A 62 -4.17 -7.42 -14.58
CA GLY A 62 -4.60 -7.44 -15.98
C GLY A 62 -3.69 -8.23 -16.93
N THR A 63 -2.86 -7.57 -17.76
CA THR A 63 -2.10 -8.21 -18.86
C THR A 63 -1.21 -9.37 -18.41
N TRP A 64 -0.89 -9.43 -17.12
CA TRP A 64 -0.28 -10.58 -16.43
C TRP A 64 -1.21 -11.06 -15.31
N ALA A 65 -2.40 -11.52 -15.67
CA ALA A 65 -3.32 -12.13 -14.72
C ALA A 65 -2.65 -13.34 -14.06
N GLN A 66 -2.73 -13.44 -12.73
CA GLN A 66 -2.12 -14.49 -11.91
C GLN A 66 -0.59 -14.41 -11.80
N THR A 67 -0.03 -13.22 -11.61
CA THR A 67 1.40 -13.08 -11.31
C THR A 67 1.66 -13.65 -9.90
N PRO A 68 2.54 -14.65 -9.75
CA PRO A 68 2.94 -15.14 -8.43
C PRO A 68 3.61 -14.02 -7.62
N ALA A 69 3.34 -13.96 -6.31
CA ALA A 69 3.85 -12.93 -5.42
C ALA A 69 5.38 -12.75 -5.51
N HIS A 70 6.13 -13.84 -5.65
CA HIS A 70 7.59 -13.81 -5.77
C HIS A 70 8.09 -13.14 -7.07
N GLU A 71 7.28 -13.07 -8.12
CA GLU A 71 7.61 -12.40 -9.39
C GLU A 71 7.04 -10.97 -9.46
N PHE A 72 5.97 -10.70 -8.70
CA PHE A 72 5.20 -9.46 -8.76
C PHE A 72 6.07 -8.22 -8.59
N ALA A 73 6.91 -8.18 -7.55
CA ALA A 73 7.69 -6.99 -7.21
C ALA A 73 8.59 -6.51 -8.36
N GLN A 74 9.29 -7.45 -9.00
CA GLN A 74 10.16 -7.11 -10.12
C GLN A 74 9.35 -6.72 -11.37
N TRP A 75 8.25 -7.42 -11.62
CA TRP A 75 7.35 -7.10 -12.74
C TRP A 75 6.74 -5.70 -12.59
N ALA A 76 6.25 -5.35 -11.40
CA ALA A 76 5.67 -4.05 -11.10
C ALA A 76 6.70 -2.93 -11.33
N ASN A 77 7.92 -3.09 -10.79
CA ASN A 77 9.00 -2.11 -10.97
C ASN A 77 9.40 -1.94 -12.45
N ARG A 78 9.49 -3.03 -13.20
CA ARG A 78 9.76 -2.97 -14.66
C ARG A 78 8.65 -2.25 -15.40
N THR A 79 7.39 -2.52 -15.06
CA THR A 79 6.23 -1.88 -15.70
C THR A 79 6.18 -0.38 -15.40
N HIS A 80 6.35 0.03 -14.14
CA HIS A 80 6.37 1.44 -13.75
C HIS A 80 7.57 2.18 -14.36
N SER A 81 8.79 1.64 -14.28
CA SER A 81 9.97 2.25 -14.92
C SER A 81 9.86 2.32 -16.45
N GLY A 82 9.14 1.37 -17.06
CA GLY A 82 8.81 1.36 -18.48
C GLY A 82 7.85 2.48 -18.90
N GLY A 83 6.91 2.87 -18.04
CA GLY A 83 5.83 3.79 -18.38
C GLY A 83 5.84 5.17 -17.72
N SER A 84 6.60 5.38 -16.65
CA SER A 84 6.59 6.63 -15.88
C SER A 84 7.96 6.98 -15.27
N VAL A 85 8.16 8.27 -15.01
CA VAL A 85 9.31 8.79 -14.25
C VAL A 85 9.03 8.85 -12.76
N LEU A 86 7.76 8.94 -12.36
CA LEU A 86 7.29 8.87 -10.98
C LEU A 86 5.91 8.20 -10.94
N SER A 87 5.60 7.57 -9.81
CA SER A 87 4.29 7.04 -9.49
C SER A 87 3.89 7.44 -8.07
N LEU A 88 2.58 7.52 -7.82
CA LEU A 88 2.02 7.65 -6.49
C LEU A 88 0.72 6.85 -6.41
N HIS A 89 0.62 5.91 -5.49
CA HIS A 89 -0.59 5.13 -5.23
C HIS A 89 -1.24 5.60 -3.93
N ASN A 90 -2.34 6.34 -4.06
CA ASN A 90 -3.08 6.85 -2.91
C ASN A 90 -4.21 5.88 -2.57
N ILE A 91 -4.13 5.26 -1.40
CA ILE A 91 -5.21 4.46 -0.84
C ILE A 91 -6.22 5.40 -0.17
N CYS A 92 -7.49 5.21 -0.47
CA CYS A 92 -8.58 6.07 -0.04
C CYS A 92 -9.55 5.28 0.85
N THR A 93 -10.83 5.18 0.45
CA THR A 93 -11.83 4.38 1.15
C THR A 93 -11.35 2.93 1.31
N HIS A 94 -11.36 2.43 2.54
CA HIS A 94 -10.98 1.08 2.87
C HIS A 94 -12.08 0.38 3.69
N GLY A 95 -12.46 -0.81 3.24
CA GLY A 95 -13.37 -1.73 3.92
C GLY A 95 -12.67 -3.07 4.13
N CYS A 96 -12.90 -3.69 5.29
CA CYS A 96 -12.31 -4.99 5.61
C CYS A 96 -13.24 -5.79 6.53
N GLU A 97 -13.50 -7.04 6.14
CA GLU A 97 -14.22 -8.06 6.89
C GLU A 97 -13.23 -9.14 7.31
N ILE A 98 -13.18 -9.47 8.59
CA ILE A 98 -12.21 -10.41 9.18
C ILE A 98 -12.99 -11.59 9.78
N ASP A 99 -12.63 -12.80 9.37
CA ASP A 99 -13.14 -14.07 9.90
C ASP A 99 -11.95 -14.95 10.29
N GLY A 100 -11.67 -15.00 11.60
CA GLY A 100 -10.55 -15.77 12.15
C GLY A 100 -9.20 -15.29 11.60
N ASP A 101 -8.57 -16.12 10.76
CA ASP A 101 -7.27 -15.89 10.12
C ASP A 101 -7.38 -15.52 8.64
N VAL A 102 -8.60 -15.23 8.15
CA VAL A 102 -8.85 -14.78 6.77
C VAL A 102 -9.54 -13.44 6.80
N ALA A 103 -9.16 -12.55 5.88
CA ALA A 103 -9.83 -11.27 5.69
C ALA A 103 -10.09 -10.98 4.23
N HIS A 104 -11.20 -10.31 3.97
CA HIS A 104 -11.55 -9.77 2.66
C HIS A 104 -11.59 -8.25 2.76
N ALA A 105 -10.82 -7.58 1.92
CA ALA A 105 -10.72 -6.13 1.92
C ALA A 105 -10.97 -5.54 0.54
N GLU A 106 -11.59 -4.37 0.52
CA GLU A 106 -11.71 -3.51 -0.65
C GLU A 106 -11.08 -2.16 -0.33
N SER A 107 -10.12 -1.75 -1.15
CA SER A 107 -9.44 -0.47 -1.00
C SER A 107 -9.50 0.33 -2.28
N TYR A 108 -10.03 1.55 -2.22
CA TYR A 108 -10.06 2.45 -3.35
C TYR A 108 -8.64 2.98 -3.57
N VAL A 109 -8.20 3.00 -4.82
CA VAL A 109 -6.88 3.51 -5.21
C VAL A 109 -7.01 4.60 -6.24
N MET A 110 -6.27 5.69 -6.03
CA MET A 110 -5.98 6.71 -7.01
C MET A 110 -4.48 6.69 -7.33
N GLY A 111 -4.14 6.05 -8.44
CA GLY A 111 -2.79 5.95 -8.96
C GLY A 111 -2.47 7.13 -9.89
N ALA A 112 -1.42 7.89 -9.60
CA ALA A 112 -0.89 8.94 -10.46
C ALA A 112 0.44 8.50 -11.07
N MET A 113 0.58 8.59 -12.39
CA MET A 113 1.77 8.19 -13.13
C MET A 113 2.26 9.36 -13.98
N LEU A 114 3.39 9.96 -13.62
CA LEU A 114 4.01 11.01 -14.42
C LEU A 114 4.71 10.37 -15.63
N ASP A 115 4.19 10.63 -16.82
CA ASP A 115 4.67 9.98 -18.05
C ASP A 115 6.13 10.35 -18.35
N LYS A 116 6.80 9.52 -19.15
CA LYS A 116 8.12 9.83 -19.70
C LYS A 116 8.01 11.12 -20.54
N GLY A 117 8.71 12.16 -20.09
CA GLY A 117 8.61 13.52 -20.64
C GLY A 117 8.17 14.56 -19.59
N GLY A 118 7.46 14.14 -18.55
CA GLY A 118 7.10 15.00 -17.42
C GLY A 118 6.01 16.05 -17.72
N GLU A 119 5.41 16.03 -18.90
CA GLU A 119 4.38 17.00 -19.32
C GLU A 119 2.96 16.49 -19.14
N THR A 120 2.78 15.18 -18.98
CA THR A 120 1.46 14.57 -18.78
C THR A 120 1.46 13.56 -17.65
N CYS A 121 0.33 13.47 -16.96
CA CYS A 121 0.11 12.51 -15.89
C CYS A 121 -1.12 11.66 -16.20
N ARG A 122 -0.99 10.33 -16.09
CA ARG A 122 -2.13 9.42 -16.12
C ARG A 122 -2.64 9.22 -14.70
N ILE A 123 -3.93 9.44 -14.50
CA ILE A 123 -4.62 9.15 -13.24
C ILE A 123 -5.53 7.96 -13.45
N LEU A 124 -5.27 6.88 -12.72
CA LEU A 124 -6.03 5.64 -12.73
C LEU A 124 -6.78 5.52 -11.41
N ASN A 125 -8.09 5.38 -11.49
CA ASN A 125 -8.95 5.19 -10.33
C ASN A 125 -9.57 3.81 -10.42
N GLY A 126 -9.53 3.09 -9.32
CA GLY A 126 -10.07 1.74 -9.24
C GLY A 126 -10.01 1.23 -7.81
N ARG A 127 -10.01 -0.09 -7.70
CA ARG A 127 -10.08 -0.78 -6.41
C ARG A 127 -9.11 -1.95 -6.36
N TYR A 128 -8.49 -2.12 -5.21
CA TYR A 128 -7.82 -3.35 -4.81
C TYR A 128 -8.81 -4.23 -4.06
N LEU A 129 -9.04 -5.43 -4.60
CA LEU A 129 -9.88 -6.46 -4.03
C LEU A 129 -8.97 -7.54 -3.47
N ASP A 130 -8.84 -7.58 -2.15
CA ASP A 130 -7.83 -8.38 -1.46
C ASP A 130 -8.47 -9.52 -0.67
N ARG A 131 -7.87 -10.71 -0.76
CA ARG A 131 -7.96 -11.73 0.28
C ARG A 131 -6.63 -11.75 1.01
N LEU A 132 -6.67 -11.53 2.32
CA LEU A 132 -5.51 -11.61 3.20
C LEU A 132 -5.65 -12.82 4.11
N GLU A 133 -4.51 -13.39 4.49
CA GLU A 133 -4.43 -14.52 5.41
C GLU A 133 -3.40 -14.22 6.49
N ARG A 134 -3.74 -14.52 7.74
CA ARG A 134 -2.79 -14.49 8.84
C ARG A 134 -2.06 -15.83 8.91
N ARG A 135 -0.75 -15.79 8.76
CA ARG A 135 0.12 -16.98 8.89
C ARG A 135 1.25 -16.63 9.83
N GLU A 136 1.53 -17.51 10.79
CA GLU A 136 2.59 -17.30 11.79
C GLU A 136 2.47 -15.96 12.54
N GLY A 137 1.24 -15.49 12.76
CA GLY A 137 0.96 -14.24 13.47
C GLY A 137 1.08 -12.97 12.64
N ARG A 138 1.29 -13.05 11.31
CA ARG A 138 1.37 -11.89 10.40
C ARG A 138 0.31 -11.98 9.30
N TRP A 139 -0.41 -10.88 9.07
CA TRP A 139 -1.27 -10.72 7.90
C TRP A 139 -0.46 -10.45 6.63
N ALA A 140 -0.85 -11.09 5.53
CA ALA A 140 -0.32 -10.80 4.21
C ALA A 140 -1.36 -11.08 3.11
N ILE A 141 -1.18 -10.49 1.94
CA ILE A 141 -2.06 -10.65 0.79
C ILE A 141 -1.85 -12.05 0.18
N ALA A 142 -2.89 -12.87 0.19
CA ALA A 142 -2.90 -14.15 -0.51
C ALA A 142 -3.44 -14.01 -1.94
N LEU A 143 -4.30 -13.03 -2.19
CA LEU A 143 -4.79 -12.70 -3.54
C LEU A 143 -5.14 -11.22 -3.61
N ARG A 144 -4.60 -10.52 -4.62
CA ARG A 144 -5.05 -9.20 -5.02
C ARG A 144 -5.65 -9.24 -6.42
N ARG A 145 -6.80 -8.60 -6.61
CA ARG A 145 -7.35 -8.30 -7.94
C ARG A 145 -7.61 -6.82 -8.08
N CYS A 146 -7.19 -6.25 -9.20
CA CYS A 146 -7.23 -4.81 -9.40
C CYS A 146 -8.27 -4.44 -10.44
N THR A 147 -9.15 -3.50 -10.11
CA THR A 147 -10.05 -2.89 -11.08
C THR A 147 -9.45 -1.59 -11.61
N VAL A 148 -9.88 -1.22 -12.81
CA VAL A 148 -9.70 0.13 -13.33
C VAL A 148 -11.10 0.62 -13.70
N ASP A 149 -11.61 1.54 -12.88
CA ASP A 149 -12.98 2.03 -13.01
C ASP A 149 -13.01 3.30 -13.88
N VAL A 150 -12.04 4.21 -13.69
CA VAL A 150 -11.90 5.44 -14.49
C VAL A 150 -10.44 5.79 -14.73
N VAL A 151 -10.10 6.11 -15.98
CA VAL A 151 -8.78 6.64 -16.34
C VAL A 151 -8.93 7.97 -17.03
N PHE A 152 -8.10 8.94 -16.64
CA PHE A 152 -7.96 10.18 -17.38
C PHE A 152 -6.50 10.61 -17.46
N LYS A 153 -6.22 11.50 -18.40
CA LYS A 153 -4.90 12.08 -18.63
C LYS A 153 -4.98 13.58 -18.31
N ALA A 154 -4.08 14.04 -17.47
CA ALA A 154 -3.97 15.43 -17.03
C ALA A 154 -2.70 16.08 -17.59
N ASP A 155 -2.75 17.41 -17.75
CA ASP A 155 -1.59 18.23 -18.02
C ASP A 155 -0.71 18.33 -16.76
N ALA A 156 0.58 18.06 -16.91
CA ALA A 156 1.60 18.17 -15.88
C ALA A 156 2.75 19.09 -16.32
N SER A 157 2.58 19.84 -17.41
CA SER A 157 3.62 20.70 -18.01
C SER A 157 4.17 21.75 -17.03
N ILE A 158 3.38 22.12 -16.01
CA ILE A 158 3.82 22.98 -14.92
C ILE A 158 5.07 22.47 -14.20
N MET A 159 5.28 21.15 -14.12
CA MET A 159 6.45 20.53 -13.50
C MET A 159 7.75 20.78 -14.29
N ALA A 160 7.65 21.14 -15.56
CA ALA A 160 8.78 21.54 -16.40
C ALA A 160 9.03 23.07 -16.40
N SER A 161 8.15 23.86 -15.78
CA SER A 161 8.28 25.32 -15.77
C SER A 161 9.44 25.81 -14.90
N ASP A 162 10.12 26.87 -15.34
CA ASP A 162 11.19 27.52 -14.57
C ASP A 162 10.73 27.95 -13.18
N ALA A 163 9.48 28.40 -13.05
CA ALA A 163 8.90 28.80 -11.77
C ALA A 163 8.79 27.63 -10.79
N PHE A 164 8.35 26.46 -11.24
CA PHE A 164 8.28 25.26 -10.39
C PHE A 164 9.68 24.77 -10.00
N ARG A 165 10.62 24.78 -10.94
CA ARG A 165 12.02 24.38 -10.71
C ARG A 165 12.71 25.33 -9.73
N ALA A 166 12.53 26.64 -9.90
CA ALA A 166 13.06 27.65 -8.99
C ALA A 166 12.44 27.58 -7.58
N PHE A 167 11.19 27.13 -7.45
CA PHE A 167 10.57 26.89 -6.16
C PHE A 167 11.27 25.75 -5.39
N GLY A 168 11.91 24.81 -6.09
CA GLY A 168 12.87 23.87 -5.52
C GLY A 168 12.24 22.85 -4.58
N MET A 169 11.06 22.33 -4.89
CA MET A 169 10.44 21.26 -4.09
C MET A 169 11.30 20.00 -4.08
N ILE A 170 11.27 19.27 -2.96
CA ILE A 170 11.93 17.97 -2.86
C ILE A 170 11.31 17.03 -3.89
N LYS A 171 12.17 16.37 -4.64
CA LYS A 171 11.81 15.33 -5.58
C LYS A 171 11.92 13.98 -4.88
N SER A 172 10.88 13.16 -4.99
CA SER A 172 10.91 11.80 -4.46
C SER A 172 11.89 10.93 -5.26
N SER A 173 12.50 9.95 -4.60
CA SER A 173 13.28 8.92 -5.28
C SER A 173 12.51 7.59 -5.29
N ARG A 174 12.82 6.75 -6.26
CA ARG A 174 12.21 5.42 -6.42
C ARG A 174 13.18 4.34 -5.98
N ASP A 175 13.77 4.54 -4.81
CA ASP A 175 14.75 3.65 -4.19
C ASP A 175 14.86 3.91 -2.68
N LYS A 176 15.80 3.22 -2.02
CA LYS A 176 16.07 3.36 -0.58
C LYS A 176 16.72 4.71 -0.20
N LEU A 177 17.08 5.56 -1.17
CA LEU A 177 17.55 6.92 -0.90
C LEU A 177 16.40 7.92 -0.69
N ASP A 178 15.14 7.47 -0.81
CA ASP A 178 13.98 8.33 -0.59
C ASP A 178 14.03 8.87 0.85
N PRO A 179 13.92 10.19 1.07
CA PRO A 179 13.99 10.78 2.40
C PRO A 179 12.95 10.20 3.37
N GLY A 180 11.87 9.61 2.84
CA GLY A 180 10.89 8.87 3.62
C GLY A 180 11.43 7.68 4.40
N TYR A 181 12.63 7.15 4.08
CA TYR A 181 13.32 6.12 4.87
C TYR A 181 14.22 6.69 5.97
N ALA A 182 14.53 7.99 5.97
CA ALA A 182 15.42 8.57 6.96
C ALA A 182 14.83 8.46 8.38
N ARG A 183 15.59 7.87 9.29
CA ARG A 183 15.27 7.75 10.72
C ARG A 183 16.55 8.02 11.53
N PRO A 184 16.71 9.19 12.17
CA PRO A 184 15.77 10.31 12.19
C PRO A 184 15.72 11.03 10.83
N LEU A 185 14.55 11.60 10.50
CA LEU A 185 14.43 12.59 9.44
C LEU A 185 14.85 13.94 10.02
N THR A 186 15.92 14.52 9.46
CA THR A 186 16.49 15.80 9.89
C THR A 186 16.70 16.75 8.71
N MET A 187 16.99 18.02 8.99
CA MET A 187 17.29 19.01 7.93
C MET A 187 18.57 18.69 7.14
N ASP A 188 19.48 17.90 7.73
CA ASP A 188 20.72 17.46 7.09
C ASP A 188 20.54 16.22 6.21
N THR A 189 19.32 15.63 6.20
CA THR A 189 19.01 14.48 5.34
C THR A 189 19.20 14.90 3.88
N PRO A 190 20.02 14.18 3.09
CA PRO A 190 20.20 14.49 1.68
C PRO A 190 18.88 14.42 0.92
N VAL A 191 18.62 15.40 0.06
CA VAL A 191 17.44 15.46 -0.80
C VAL A 191 17.80 15.88 -2.22
N GLU A 192 17.13 15.31 -3.20
CA GLU A 192 17.09 15.85 -4.56
C GLU A 192 15.96 16.88 -4.65
N ARG A 193 16.15 17.96 -5.42
CA ARG A 193 15.12 18.96 -5.70
C ARG A 193 14.87 19.02 -7.21
N TRP A 194 13.65 19.38 -7.59
CA TRP A 194 13.25 19.52 -8.98
C TRP A 194 14.06 20.58 -9.73
#